data_AF-F6V356-F1
#
_entry.id   AF-F6V356-F1
#
_cell.length_a   1.000
_cell.length_b   1.000
_cell.length_c   1.000
_cell.angle_alpha   90.00
_cell.angle_beta   90.00
_cell.angle_gamma   90.00
#
_symmetry.space_group_name_H-M   'P 1'
#
loop_
_entity.id
_entity.type
_entity.pdbx_description
1 polymer ?
#
loop_
_entity_poly.entity_id
_entity_poly.type
_entity_poly.pdbx_seq_one_letter_code
_entity_poly.pdbx_strand_id
1 'polypeptide(L)'
;MTGLRLLVLVLLLQPAENRAVPGRASLAWGQCQQLAQSITTLAWGIRPLGEHMEMPREEGERKAEDPTPQIQCSDRCDPDGLGSDGELCLRRLQEALTFYGHLLGSDLFSGQPQPGPVGQLRSDLLDLGRLLQVEPDSGVPTPAWEPSPTWQRPFLQHKVLRGLRAFAAGAARVFSHGAATLG
;
A
#
# COMPACT_ATOMS: atom_id res chain seq x y z
N MET A 1 -29.45 35.93 -5.84
CA MET A 1 -29.62 34.57 -5.27
C MET A 1 -28.38 33.69 -5.48
N THR A 2 -27.16 34.24 -5.31
CA THR A 2 -25.88 33.51 -5.51
C THR A 2 -25.07 33.36 -4.24
N GLY A 3 -25.30 34.18 -3.20
CA GLY A 3 -24.59 34.09 -1.93
C GLY A 3 -24.94 32.88 -1.07
N LEU A 4 -26.18 32.39 -1.13
CA LEU A 4 -26.63 31.27 -0.30
C LEU A 4 -26.03 29.92 -0.73
N ARG A 5 -25.74 29.74 -2.03
CA ARG A 5 -25.13 28.51 -2.56
C ARG A 5 -23.65 28.38 -2.20
N LEU A 6 -22.92 29.49 -2.12
CA LEU A 6 -21.52 29.49 -1.67
C LEU A 6 -21.42 29.19 -0.16
N LEU A 7 -22.37 29.67 0.65
CA LEU A 7 -22.38 29.41 2.09
C LEU A 7 -22.63 27.93 2.43
N VAL A 8 -23.46 27.23 1.65
CA VAL A 8 -23.72 25.79 1.84
C VAL A 8 -22.50 24.94 1.47
N LEU A 9 -21.70 25.35 0.48
CA LEU A 9 -20.46 24.66 0.11
C LEU A 9 -19.33 24.84 1.15
N VAL A 10 -19.31 25.97 1.86
CA VAL A 10 -18.34 26.22 2.95
C VAL A 10 -18.70 25.45 4.22
N LEU A 11 -19.99 25.23 4.52
CA LEU A 11 -20.44 24.50 5.70
C LEU A 11 -20.21 22.97 5.61
N LEU A 12 -20.08 22.40 4.41
CA LEU A 12 -19.74 20.98 4.22
C LEU A 12 -18.23 20.69 4.35
N LEU A 13 -17.40 21.73 4.50
CA LEU A 13 -15.94 21.63 4.68
C LEU A 13 -15.50 21.85 6.13
N GLN A 14 -16.41 21.74 7.11
CA GLN A 14 -16.03 21.81 8.51
C GLN A 14 -15.38 20.48 8.93
N PRO A 15 -14.10 20.47 9.36
CA PRO A 15 -13.55 19.29 10.01
C PRO A 15 -14.32 19.06 11.31
N ALA A 16 -14.83 17.86 11.51
CA ALA A 16 -15.35 17.47 12.81
C ALA A 16 -14.18 17.52 13.80
N GLU A 17 -14.28 18.35 14.84
CA GLU A 17 -13.34 18.30 15.97
C GLU A 17 -13.50 16.94 16.66
N ASN A 18 -12.73 15.96 16.22
CA ASN A 18 -12.63 14.68 16.90
C ASN A 18 -11.72 14.84 18.11
N ARG A 19 -12.21 14.44 19.27
CA ARG A 19 -11.42 14.36 20.50
C ARG A 19 -10.23 13.44 20.25
N ALA A 20 -9.04 14.02 20.15
CA ALA A 20 -7.80 13.29 20.11
C ALA A 20 -7.65 12.48 21.41
N VAL A 21 -7.56 11.16 21.28
CA VAL A 21 -7.17 10.27 22.38
C VAL A 21 -5.69 10.55 22.69
N PRO A 22 -5.30 10.93 23.92
CA PRO A 22 -3.92 11.28 24.22
C PRO A 22 -3.06 10.02 24.35
N GLY A 23 -1.98 9.93 23.56
CA GLY A 23 -0.95 8.90 23.77
C GLY A 23 -0.14 8.46 22.54
N ARG A 24 -0.57 8.79 21.32
CA ARG A 24 0.16 8.50 20.07
C ARG A 24 0.54 9.81 19.40
N ALA A 25 1.76 9.89 18.84
CA ALA A 25 2.04 10.92 17.84
C ALA A 25 0.94 10.82 16.78
N SER A 26 0.19 11.90 16.55
CA SER A 26 -0.94 11.87 15.64
C SER A 26 -0.44 11.48 14.25
N LEU A 27 -0.83 10.30 13.76
CA LEU A 27 -0.51 9.87 12.41
C LEU A 27 -1.01 10.95 11.43
N ALA A 28 -0.21 11.29 10.41
CA ALA A 28 -0.60 12.25 9.39
C ALA A 28 -1.60 11.63 8.40
N TRP A 29 -2.79 11.25 8.89
CA TRP A 29 -3.79 10.47 8.16
C TRP A 29 -4.08 11.01 6.75
N GLY A 30 -4.23 12.34 6.60
CA GLY A 30 -4.45 12.96 5.30
C GLY A 30 -3.29 12.76 4.31
N GLN A 31 -2.04 12.85 4.77
CA GLN A 31 -0.87 12.58 3.91
C GLN A 31 -0.77 11.09 3.56
N CYS A 32 -1.03 10.22 4.54
CA CYS A 32 -1.07 8.77 4.30
C CYS A 32 -2.15 8.40 3.27
N GLN A 33 -3.32 9.04 3.34
CA GLN A 33 -4.41 8.84 2.38
C GLN A 33 -4.00 9.27 0.96
N GLN A 34 -3.38 10.44 0.82
CA GLN A 34 -2.91 10.95 -0.47
C GLN A 34 -1.90 10.00 -1.12
N LEU A 35 -0.90 9.54 -0.38
CA LEU A 35 0.09 8.58 -0.89
C LEU A 35 -0.56 7.24 -1.23
N ALA A 36 -1.45 6.71 -0.39
CA ALA A 36 -2.14 5.45 -0.66
C ALA A 36 -3.00 5.50 -1.95
N GLN A 37 -3.62 6.64 -2.23
CA GLN A 37 -4.35 6.85 -3.50
C GLN A 37 -3.38 6.92 -4.70
N SER A 38 -2.24 7.61 -4.55
CA SER A 38 -1.19 7.65 -5.58
C SER A 38 -0.65 6.25 -5.89
N ILE A 39 -0.28 5.48 -4.86
CA ILE A 39 0.19 4.09 -4.95
C ILE A 39 -0.84 3.23 -5.69
N THR A 40 -2.12 3.34 -5.32
CA THR A 40 -3.19 2.60 -5.99
C THR A 40 -3.22 2.96 -7.48
N THR A 41 -3.27 4.25 -7.81
CA THR A 41 -3.32 4.72 -9.20
C THR A 41 -2.13 4.21 -10.03
N LEU A 42 -0.92 4.33 -9.50
CA LEU A 42 0.32 3.87 -10.16
C LEU A 42 0.34 2.34 -10.33
N ALA A 43 -0.01 1.57 -9.30
CA ALA A 43 -0.01 0.11 -9.34
C ALA A 43 -0.98 -0.45 -10.40
N TRP A 44 -2.12 0.20 -10.60
CA TRP A 44 -3.07 -0.15 -11.67
C TRP A 44 -2.61 0.33 -13.05
N GLY A 45 -1.87 1.45 -13.13
CA GLY A 45 -1.35 2.00 -14.38
C GLY A 45 -0.16 1.23 -14.97
N ILE A 46 0.63 0.54 -14.14
CA ILE A 46 1.78 -0.25 -14.61
C ILE A 46 1.32 -1.54 -15.26
N ARG A 47 1.71 -1.74 -16.52
CA ARG A 47 1.55 -3.00 -17.25
C ARG A 47 2.81 -3.87 -17.07
N PRO A 48 2.68 -5.15 -16.69
CA PRO A 48 3.82 -6.06 -16.64
C PRO A 48 4.39 -6.29 -18.04
N LEU A 49 5.68 -6.63 -18.11
CA LEU A 49 6.27 -7.09 -19.38
C LEU A 49 5.50 -8.31 -19.87
N GLY A 50 5.22 -8.38 -21.18
CA GLY A 50 4.55 -9.53 -21.77
C GLY A 50 3.11 -9.72 -21.32
N GLU A 51 2.34 -8.63 -21.17
CA GLU A 51 0.90 -8.63 -20.84
C GLU A 51 0.03 -9.58 -21.71
N HIS A 52 0.53 -10.00 -22.87
CA HIS A 52 -0.12 -10.96 -23.77
C HIS A 52 0.26 -12.43 -23.51
N MET A 53 1.11 -12.74 -22.50
CA MET A 53 1.38 -14.11 -22.11
C MET A 53 0.25 -14.65 -21.24
N GLU A 54 -0.33 -15.76 -21.67
CA GLU A 54 -1.29 -16.51 -20.87
C GLU A 54 -0.57 -17.01 -19.62
N MET A 55 -0.97 -16.51 -18.45
CA MET A 55 -0.40 -16.91 -17.18
C MET A 55 -0.78 -18.37 -16.90
N PRO A 56 0.18 -19.30 -16.77
CA PRO A 56 -0.13 -20.66 -16.34
C PRO A 56 -0.87 -20.60 -15.01
N ARG A 57 -2.01 -21.28 -14.91
CA ARG A 57 -2.68 -21.47 -13.63
C ARG A 57 -1.70 -22.25 -12.75
N GLU A 58 -1.43 -21.76 -11.54
CA GLU A 58 -0.62 -22.51 -10.56
C GLU A 58 -1.38 -23.81 -10.23
N GLU A 59 -1.05 -24.90 -10.92
CA GLU A 59 -1.62 -26.23 -10.71
C GLU A 59 -0.78 -26.98 -9.69
N GLY A 60 -1.39 -27.26 -8.54
CA GLY A 60 -1.14 -28.45 -7.73
C GLY A 60 0.30 -28.87 -7.47
N GLU A 61 1.06 -28.11 -6.68
CA GLU A 61 2.13 -28.66 -5.85
C GLU A 61 2.12 -27.88 -4.53
N ARG A 62 2.39 -28.56 -3.39
CA ARG A 62 2.30 -28.01 -2.02
C ARG A 62 2.59 -26.50 -2.04
N LYS A 63 1.55 -25.70 -1.76
CA LYS A 63 1.56 -24.24 -1.80
C LYS A 63 2.82 -23.75 -1.07
N ALA A 64 3.92 -23.55 -1.79
CA ALA A 64 5.01 -22.74 -1.28
C ALA A 64 4.30 -21.44 -0.90
N GLU A 65 4.31 -21.10 0.39
CA GLU A 65 3.60 -19.93 0.88
C GLU A 65 3.99 -18.77 -0.02
N ASP A 66 3.00 -18.17 -0.69
CA ASP A 66 3.25 -16.99 -1.51
C ASP A 66 3.86 -15.95 -0.57
N PRO A 67 5.14 -15.60 -0.74
CA PRO A 67 5.83 -14.75 0.23
C PRO A 67 5.32 -13.31 0.17
N THR A 68 4.40 -13.01 -0.77
CA THR A 68 3.80 -11.70 -0.96
C THR A 68 2.93 -11.33 0.25
N PRO A 69 3.23 -10.23 0.96
CA PRO A 69 2.48 -9.82 2.13
C PRO A 69 1.06 -9.39 1.74
N GLN A 70 0.11 -9.84 2.55
CA GLN A 70 -1.33 -9.58 2.43
C GLN A 70 -1.88 -9.09 3.77
N ILE A 71 -2.88 -8.21 3.72
CA ILE A 71 -3.65 -7.84 4.90
C ILE A 71 -4.63 -8.98 5.21
N GLN A 72 -4.40 -9.67 6.31
CA GLN A 72 -5.22 -10.77 6.81
C GLN A 72 -6.35 -10.24 7.70
N CYS A 73 -7.39 -11.05 7.90
CA CYS A 73 -8.48 -10.72 8.81
C CYS A 73 -7.99 -10.52 10.26
N SER A 74 -6.92 -11.20 10.67
CA SER A 74 -6.31 -11.08 12.00
C SER A 74 -5.54 -9.78 12.22
N ASP A 75 -5.25 -9.02 11.15
CA ASP A 75 -4.40 -7.82 11.22
C ASP A 75 -5.17 -6.59 11.74
N ARG A 76 -6.48 -6.73 12.00
CA ARG A 76 -7.36 -5.69 12.59
C ARG A 76 -7.38 -4.38 11.80
N CYS A 77 -7.28 -4.49 10.47
CA CYS A 77 -7.41 -3.36 9.55
C CYS A 77 -8.88 -3.04 9.19
N ASP A 78 -9.84 -3.67 9.84
CA ASP A 78 -11.25 -3.28 9.80
C ASP A 78 -11.50 -1.99 10.62
N PRO A 79 -12.63 -1.29 10.41
CA PRO A 79 -12.92 -0.04 11.12
C PRO A 79 -12.89 -0.15 12.65
N ASP A 80 -13.41 -1.23 13.22
CA ASP A 80 -13.47 -1.43 14.67
C ASP A 80 -12.07 -1.73 15.24
N GLY A 81 -11.29 -2.53 14.52
CA GLY A 81 -9.88 -2.78 14.80
C GLY A 81 -9.05 -1.51 14.81
N LEU A 82 -9.19 -0.68 13.77
CA LEU A 82 -8.45 0.57 13.64
C LEU A 82 -8.83 1.59 14.73
N GLY A 83 -10.12 1.70 15.07
CA GLY A 83 -10.63 2.65 16.06
C GLY A 83 -10.33 2.28 17.52
N SER A 84 -10.08 1.00 17.81
CA SER A 84 -9.77 0.52 19.16
C SER A 84 -8.26 0.45 19.43
N ASP A 85 -7.51 -0.29 18.60
CA ASP A 85 -6.05 -0.42 18.70
C ASP A 85 -5.46 -0.79 17.33
N GLY A 86 -5.19 0.25 16.53
CA GLY A 86 -4.65 0.12 15.18
C GLY A 86 -3.17 -0.25 15.08
N GLU A 87 -2.42 -0.51 16.18
CA GLU A 87 -0.99 -0.88 16.12
C GLU A 87 -0.73 -2.08 15.21
N LEU A 88 -1.53 -3.14 15.35
CA LEU A 88 -1.38 -4.35 14.54
C LEU A 88 -1.57 -4.07 13.05
N CYS A 89 -2.57 -3.27 12.70
CA CYS A 89 -2.82 -2.91 11.31
C CYS A 89 -1.68 -2.05 10.75
N LEU A 90 -1.26 -0.99 11.47
CA LEU A 90 -0.21 -0.09 11.00
C LEU A 90 1.13 -0.81 10.84
N ARG A 91 1.48 -1.73 11.76
CA ARG A 91 2.65 -2.59 11.62
C ARG A 91 2.56 -3.47 10.39
N ARG A 92 1.40 -4.10 10.14
CA ARG A 92 1.21 -4.91 8.94
C ARG A 92 1.38 -4.10 7.65
N LEU A 93 0.83 -2.89 7.62
CA LEU A 93 0.99 -1.98 6.49
C LEU A 93 2.47 -1.63 6.30
N GLN A 94 3.21 -1.32 7.37
CA GLN A 94 4.64 -1.03 7.31
C GLN A 94 5.48 -2.16 6.72
N GLU A 95 5.24 -3.40 7.19
CA GLU A 95 5.92 -4.59 6.68
C GLU A 95 5.71 -4.75 5.18
N ALA A 96 4.46 -4.63 4.73
CA ALA A 96 4.11 -4.79 3.33
C ALA A 96 4.67 -3.65 2.45
N LEU A 97 4.62 -2.41 2.91
CA LEU A 97 5.20 -1.26 2.20
C LEU A 97 6.71 -1.45 2.00
N THR A 98 7.41 -1.87 3.05
CA THR A 98 8.85 -2.15 3.01
C THR A 98 9.17 -3.27 2.03
N PHE A 99 8.42 -4.38 2.11
CA PHE A 99 8.57 -5.52 1.21
C PHE A 99 8.42 -5.12 -0.27
N TYR A 100 7.32 -4.44 -0.63
CA TYR A 100 7.10 -4.03 -2.01
C TYR A 100 8.10 -2.96 -2.46
N GLY A 101 8.50 -2.04 -1.57
CA GLY A 101 9.52 -1.03 -1.85
C GLY A 101 10.88 -1.64 -2.21
N HIS A 102 11.30 -2.71 -1.52
CA HIS A 102 12.51 -3.47 -1.87
C HIS A 102 12.34 -4.26 -3.16
N LEU A 103 11.18 -4.91 -3.35
CA LEU A 103 10.90 -5.74 -4.51
C LEU A 103 10.83 -4.94 -5.82
N LEU A 104 10.26 -3.73 -5.79
CA LEU A 104 10.28 -2.81 -6.95
C LEU A 104 11.69 -2.24 -7.23
N GLY A 105 12.60 -2.33 -6.26
CA GLY A 105 14.00 -1.95 -6.42
C GLY A 105 14.93 -3.08 -6.90
N SER A 106 14.42 -4.30 -7.06
CA SER A 106 15.22 -5.47 -7.43
C SER A 106 15.44 -5.58 -8.95
N ASP A 107 16.22 -6.58 -9.35
CA ASP A 107 16.46 -6.89 -10.76
C ASP A 107 15.17 -7.25 -11.52
N LEU A 108 14.12 -7.67 -10.82
CA LEU A 108 12.81 -7.98 -11.36
C LEU A 108 12.22 -6.81 -12.16
N PHE A 109 12.44 -5.57 -11.73
CA PHE A 109 11.92 -4.35 -12.40
C PHE A 109 13.01 -3.50 -13.06
N SER A 110 14.26 -3.94 -13.05
CA SER A 110 15.43 -3.21 -13.58
C SER A 110 15.39 -2.85 -15.08
N GLY A 111 14.53 -3.52 -15.86
CA GLY A 111 14.38 -3.26 -17.31
C GLY A 111 13.44 -2.08 -17.65
N GLN A 112 12.90 -1.38 -16.65
CA GLN A 112 11.99 -0.26 -16.85
C GLN A 112 12.75 1.08 -16.91
N PRO A 113 12.34 2.04 -17.77
CA PRO A 113 12.95 3.37 -17.84
C PRO A 113 12.89 4.10 -16.49
N GLN A 114 13.97 4.79 -16.12
CA GLN A 114 14.04 5.61 -14.91
C GLN A 114 14.38 7.07 -15.26
N PRO A 115 13.64 8.07 -14.75
CA PRO A 115 12.45 7.93 -13.90
C PRO A 115 11.24 7.41 -14.69
N GLY A 116 10.45 6.54 -14.05
CA GLY A 116 9.24 5.96 -14.64
C GLY A 116 8.20 5.61 -13.58
N PRO A 117 7.01 5.12 -13.97
CA PRO A 117 5.92 4.86 -13.05
C PRO A 117 6.28 3.85 -11.95
N VAL A 118 7.17 2.89 -12.24
CA VAL A 118 7.70 1.96 -11.23
C VAL A 118 8.59 2.67 -10.20
N GLY A 119 9.44 3.60 -10.65
CA GLY A 119 10.29 4.40 -9.77
C GLY A 119 9.47 5.30 -8.85
N GLN A 120 8.45 5.96 -9.38
CA GLN A 120 7.52 6.77 -8.59
C GLN A 120 6.75 5.91 -7.57
N LEU A 121 6.21 4.77 -8.00
CA LEU A 121 5.49 3.85 -7.11
C LEU A 121 6.37 3.38 -5.95
N ARG A 122 7.64 3.08 -6.22
CA ARG A 122 8.61 2.73 -5.18
C ARG A 122 8.84 3.88 -4.20
N SER A 123 8.99 5.12 -4.70
CA SER A 123 9.14 6.29 -3.82
C SER A 123 7.93 6.44 -2.92
N ASP A 124 6.72 6.42 -3.49
CA ASP A 124 5.48 6.63 -2.73
C ASP A 124 5.29 5.56 -1.65
N LEU A 125 5.64 4.29 -1.93
CA LEU A 125 5.59 3.20 -0.94
C LEU A 125 6.55 3.47 0.23
N LEU A 126 7.78 3.88 -0.05
CA LEU A 126 8.78 4.17 0.99
C LEU A 126 8.42 5.43 1.78
N ASP A 127 7.90 6.46 1.12
CA ASP A 127 7.45 7.70 1.74
C ASP A 127 6.26 7.44 2.68
N LEU A 128 5.29 6.63 2.24
CA LEU A 128 4.16 6.21 3.07
C LEU A 128 4.64 5.42 4.29
N GLY A 129 5.60 4.51 4.12
CA GLY A 129 6.17 3.75 5.24
C GLY A 129 6.88 4.64 6.27
N ARG A 130 7.56 5.70 5.84
CA ARG A 130 8.16 6.67 6.79
C ARG A 130 7.10 7.43 7.58
N LEU A 131 5.95 7.75 6.98
CA LEU A 131 4.86 8.45 7.68
C LEU A 131 4.21 7.59 8.77
N LEU A 132 4.24 6.27 8.66
CA LEU A 132 3.67 5.38 9.67
C LEU A 132 4.44 5.45 11.00
N GLN A 133 5.73 5.80 10.97
CA GLN A 133 6.60 5.89 12.15
C GLN A 133 6.60 4.60 13.00
N VAL A 134 6.22 3.48 12.40
CA VAL A 134 6.32 2.15 13.00
C VAL A 134 7.65 1.57 12.54
N GLU A 135 8.52 1.27 13.49
CA GLU A 135 9.74 0.54 13.16
C GLU A 135 9.34 -0.83 12.61
N PRO A 136 9.86 -1.25 11.45
CA PRO A 136 9.66 -2.61 10.98
C PRO A 136 10.21 -3.55 12.05
N ASP A 137 9.49 -4.63 12.33
CA ASP A 137 10.01 -5.65 13.24
C ASP A 137 11.36 -6.12 12.68
N SER A 138 12.41 -6.17 13.50
CA SER A 138 13.77 -6.54 13.06
C SER A 138 13.86 -7.93 12.39
N GLY A 139 12.77 -8.71 12.46
CA GLY A 139 12.58 -9.98 11.81
C GLY A 139 11.84 -9.94 10.46
N VAL A 140 11.46 -8.79 9.90
CA VAL A 140 10.96 -8.74 8.50
C VAL A 140 12.07 -9.28 7.61
N PRO A 141 11.91 -10.48 7.03
CA PRO A 141 12.96 -11.02 6.18
C PRO A 141 13.05 -10.06 5.00
N THR A 142 14.18 -9.36 4.85
CA THR A 142 14.57 -8.88 3.53
C THR A 142 14.61 -10.14 2.69
N PRO A 143 13.66 -10.35 1.77
CA PRO A 143 13.61 -11.63 1.10
C PRO A 143 14.96 -11.72 0.38
N ALA A 144 15.66 -12.84 0.57
CA ALA A 144 16.85 -13.13 -0.21
C ALA A 144 16.37 -13.34 -1.63
N TRP A 145 16.23 -12.24 -2.37
CA TRP A 145 15.77 -12.25 -3.74
C TRP A 145 16.90 -12.83 -4.56
N GLU A 146 16.84 -14.13 -4.80
CA GLU A 146 17.73 -14.76 -5.79
C GLU A 146 17.48 -14.09 -7.14
N PRO A 147 18.55 -13.80 -7.92
CA PRO A 147 18.41 -13.20 -9.24
C PRO A 147 17.41 -14.00 -10.08
N SER A 148 16.35 -13.35 -10.52
CA SER A 148 15.30 -14.03 -11.28
C SER A 148 15.77 -14.27 -12.71
N PRO A 149 15.75 -15.51 -13.23
CA PRO A 149 16.00 -15.78 -14.65
C PRO A 149 15.17 -14.84 -15.54
N THR A 150 15.77 -14.28 -16.58
CA THR A 150 15.15 -13.23 -17.41
C THR A 150 13.80 -13.65 -18.00
N TRP A 151 13.63 -14.93 -18.31
CA TRP A 151 12.38 -15.50 -18.82
C TRP A 151 11.27 -15.60 -17.77
N GLN A 152 11.60 -15.69 -16.47
CA GLN A 152 10.62 -15.74 -15.38
C GLN A 152 10.11 -14.34 -14.99
N ARG A 153 10.90 -13.30 -15.25
CA ARG A 153 10.60 -11.93 -14.81
C ARG A 153 9.20 -11.45 -15.21
N PRO A 154 8.69 -11.65 -16.44
CA PRO A 154 7.33 -11.28 -16.82
C PRO A 154 6.24 -11.89 -15.90
N PHE A 155 6.35 -13.18 -15.60
CA PHE A 155 5.41 -13.92 -14.76
C PHE A 155 5.46 -13.44 -13.30
N LEU A 156 6.67 -13.26 -12.77
CA LEU A 156 6.90 -12.75 -11.42
C LEU A 156 6.42 -11.31 -11.28
N GLN A 157 6.69 -10.43 -12.26
CA GLN A 157 6.16 -9.06 -12.28
C GLN A 157 4.63 -9.06 -12.23
N HIS A 158 3.97 -9.93 -13.00
CA HIS A 158 2.51 -10.03 -12.99
C HIS A 158 1.99 -10.45 -11.61
N LYS A 159 2.57 -11.48 -11.00
CA LYS A 159 2.19 -11.97 -9.65
C LYS A 159 2.36 -10.88 -8.60
N VAL A 160 3.51 -10.20 -8.61
CA VAL A 160 3.82 -9.11 -7.68
C VAL A 160 2.88 -7.93 -7.84
N LEU A 161 2.65 -7.47 -9.08
CA LEU A 161 1.73 -6.34 -9.33
C LEU A 161 0.30 -6.70 -8.93
N ARG A 162 -0.13 -7.96 -9.10
CA ARG A 162 -1.45 -8.41 -8.64
C ARG A 162 -1.57 -8.33 -7.12
N GLY A 163 -0.58 -8.82 -6.38
CA GLY A 163 -0.54 -8.72 -4.92
C GLY A 163 -0.52 -7.26 -4.46
N LEU A 164 0.34 -6.44 -5.07
CA LEU A 164 0.48 -5.02 -4.75
C LEU A 164 -0.82 -4.25 -4.96
N ARG A 165 -1.57 -4.51 -6.04
CA ARG A 165 -2.87 -3.87 -6.28
C ARG A 165 -3.90 -4.22 -5.20
N ALA A 166 -3.94 -5.49 -4.78
CA ALA A 166 -4.84 -5.92 -3.71
C ALA A 166 -4.47 -5.26 -2.37
N PHE A 167 -3.18 -5.23 -2.04
CA PHE A 167 -2.64 -4.54 -0.86
C PHE A 167 -2.96 -3.04 -0.89
N ALA A 168 -2.65 -2.35 -2.00
CA ALA A 168 -2.86 -0.92 -2.16
C ALA A 168 -4.32 -0.53 -1.98
N ALA A 169 -5.25 -1.32 -2.53
CA ALA A 169 -6.68 -1.10 -2.33
C ALA A 169 -7.09 -1.24 -0.85
N GLY A 170 -6.53 -2.20 -0.13
CA GLY A 170 -6.75 -2.36 1.32
C GLY A 170 -6.20 -1.17 2.11
N ALA A 171 -4.94 -0.81 1.87
CA ALA A 171 -4.29 0.33 2.52
C ALA A 171 -5.03 1.65 2.27
N ALA A 172 -5.46 1.89 1.02
CA ALA A 172 -6.23 3.09 0.67
C ALA A 172 -7.55 3.20 1.46
N ARG A 173 -8.23 2.08 1.74
CA ARG A 173 -9.43 2.07 2.59
C ARG A 173 -9.09 2.39 4.04
N VAL A 174 -8.04 1.77 4.58
CA VAL A 174 -7.58 2.04 5.96
C VAL A 174 -7.29 3.53 6.15
N PHE A 175 -6.48 4.12 5.28
CA PHE A 175 -6.12 5.53 5.41
C PHE A 175 -7.27 6.48 5.08
N SER A 176 -8.17 6.13 4.15
CA SER A 176 -9.36 6.94 3.91
C SER A 176 -10.32 6.91 5.10
N HIS A 177 -10.47 5.76 5.76
CA HIS A 177 -11.26 5.66 6.98
C HIS A 177 -10.60 6.45 8.11
N GLY A 178 -9.31 6.22 8.39
CA GLY A 178 -8.58 6.93 9.44
C GLY A 178 -8.56 8.45 9.22
N ALA A 179 -8.42 8.93 7.99
CA ALA A 179 -8.51 10.37 7.69
C ALA A 179 -9.92 10.95 7.94
N ALA A 180 -10.98 10.15 7.80
CA ALA A 180 -12.35 10.59 8.02
C ALA A 180 -12.79 10.50 9.49
N THR A 181 -12.24 9.56 10.27
CA THR A 181 -12.72 9.24 11.62
C THR A 181 -11.71 9.46 12.75
N LEU A 182 -10.41 9.51 12.43
CA LEU A 182 -9.31 9.60 13.41
C LEU A 182 -8.37 10.80 13.18
N GLY A 183 -8.52 11.50 12.06
CA GLY A 183 -7.74 12.68 11.67
C GLY A 183 -8.46 14.00 11.89
#